data_AF-A0A7K4RCE8-F1
#
_entry.id   AF-A0A7K4RCE8-F1
#
_cell.length_a   1.000
_cell.length_b   1.000
_cell.length_c   1.000
_cell.angle_alpha   90.00
_cell.angle_beta   90.00
_cell.angle_gamma   90.00
#
_symmetry.space_group_name_H-M   'P 1'
#
loop_
_entity.id
_entity.type
_entity.pdbx_description
1 polymer ?
#
loop_
_entity_poly.entity_id
_entity_poly.type
_entity_poly.pdbx_seq_one_letter_code
_entity_poly.pdbx_strand_id
1 'polypeptide(L)'
;RRRRNPELDESQYETDYTTAVESGDERDRDRWASLYPPISSDGTRQRYKQEFDSDLRRYKELCADMDAVNDRLGQLGKQLDSVPEDSPQYQDLAEEYNRLKDLKRSPDYQSKKLETKTLRNKLFHIKRMVSDYDKV
;
A
#
# COMPACT_ATOMS: atom_id res chain seq x y z
N ARG A 1 16.16 -21.08 17.64
CA ARG A 1 14.79 -20.73 17.21
C ARG A 1 14.68 -19.21 17.19
N ARG A 2 14.73 -18.57 16.00
CA ARG A 2 14.52 -17.11 15.89
C ARG A 2 13.08 -16.81 16.27
N ARG A 3 12.86 -16.05 17.36
CA ARG A 3 11.53 -15.53 17.68
C ARG A 3 11.17 -14.53 16.58
N ARG A 4 10.25 -14.92 15.70
CA ARG A 4 9.67 -14.00 14.71
C ARG A 4 8.88 -12.98 15.51
N ASN A 5 9.32 -11.72 15.51
CA ASN A 5 8.69 -10.66 16.28
C ASN A 5 7.33 -10.34 15.61
N PRO A 6 6.18 -10.64 16.26
CA PRO A 6 4.87 -10.49 15.63
C PRO A 6 4.56 -9.02 15.25
N GLU A 7 5.15 -8.06 15.96
CA GLU A 7 4.97 -6.63 15.69
C GLU A 7 5.61 -6.13 14.37
N LEU A 8 6.53 -6.91 13.82
CA LEU A 8 7.21 -6.63 12.55
C LEU A 8 6.66 -7.47 11.40
N ASP A 9 5.53 -8.14 11.57
CA ASP A 9 4.98 -8.96 10.51
C ASP A 9 4.51 -8.07 9.34
N GLU A 10 5.27 -8.14 8.25
CA GLU A 10 5.05 -7.34 7.04
C GLU A 10 3.78 -7.73 6.29
N SER A 11 3.26 -8.93 6.60
CA SER A 11 2.05 -9.52 6.03
C SER A 11 0.79 -8.68 6.29
N GLN A 12 0.74 -7.96 7.43
CA GLN A 12 -0.46 -7.21 7.83
C GLN A 12 -0.71 -5.97 6.95
N TYR A 13 0.29 -5.57 6.16
CA TYR A 13 0.22 -4.45 5.21
C TYR A 13 0.52 -4.92 3.79
N GLU A 14 0.43 -6.23 3.56
CA GLU A 14 0.64 -6.85 2.27
C GLU A 14 -0.65 -6.78 1.46
N THR A 15 -0.60 -6.14 0.30
CA THR A 15 -1.75 -5.98 -0.60
C THR A 15 -1.34 -6.33 -2.02
N ASP A 16 -2.30 -6.72 -2.85
CA ASP A 16 -2.11 -7.19 -4.24
C ASP A 16 -1.34 -6.17 -5.12
N TYR A 17 -1.39 -4.90 -4.74
CA TYR A 17 -0.74 -3.79 -5.43
C TYR A 17 0.60 -3.37 -4.82
N THR A 18 1.00 -3.92 -3.67
CA THR A 18 2.31 -3.69 -3.03
C THR A 18 3.23 -4.92 -3.03
N THR A 19 2.76 -6.08 -3.50
CA THR A 19 3.49 -7.37 -3.52
C THR A 19 4.19 -7.71 -4.83
N ALA A 20 4.03 -6.90 -5.88
CA ALA A 20 4.76 -7.12 -7.12
C ALA A 20 6.28 -7.05 -6.83
N VAL A 21 6.95 -8.20 -6.98
CA VAL A 21 8.40 -8.34 -6.86
C VAL A 21 9.04 -7.52 -7.99
N GLU A 22 9.36 -6.27 -7.68
CA GLU A 22 10.08 -5.37 -8.57
C GLU A 22 11.38 -4.97 -7.87
N SER A 23 12.50 -4.99 -8.61
CA SER A 23 13.86 -4.65 -8.16
C SER A 23 14.05 -3.23 -7.57
N GLY A 24 12.97 -2.50 -7.27
CA GLY A 24 12.96 -1.23 -6.56
C GLY A 24 13.17 -1.34 -5.04
N ASP A 25 12.86 -2.50 -4.43
CA ASP A 25 12.88 -2.65 -2.96
C ASP A 25 14.28 -2.53 -2.34
N GLU A 26 15.35 -2.89 -3.06
CA GLU A 26 16.72 -2.75 -2.56
C GLU A 26 17.18 -1.29 -2.55
N ARG A 27 16.85 -0.51 -3.60
CA ARG A 27 17.19 0.92 -3.69
C ARG A 27 16.45 1.76 -2.65
N ASP A 28 15.21 1.39 -2.37
CA ASP A 28 14.42 2.03 -1.33
C ASP A 28 15.03 1.79 0.06
N ARG A 29 15.53 0.57 0.33
CA ARG A 29 16.13 0.23 1.62
C ARG A 29 17.33 1.13 1.96
N ASP A 30 18.25 1.31 1.03
CA ASP A 30 19.43 2.17 1.24
C ASP A 30 19.05 3.63 1.44
N ARG A 31 18.04 4.10 0.68
CA ARG A 31 17.48 5.45 0.81
C ARG A 31 16.91 5.69 2.21
N TRP A 32 16.11 4.76 2.73
CA TRP A 32 15.51 4.91 4.05
C TRP A 32 16.53 4.81 5.18
N ALA A 33 17.55 3.95 5.04
CA ALA A 33 18.64 3.86 6.00
C ALA A 33 19.43 5.18 6.12
N SER A 34 19.64 5.89 4.99
CA SER A 34 20.32 7.18 4.97
C SER A 34 19.46 8.32 5.57
N LEU A 35 18.16 8.37 5.23
CA LEU A 35 17.25 9.43 5.71
C LEU A 35 16.82 9.23 7.17
N TYR A 36 16.70 7.97 7.60
CA TYR A 36 16.25 7.59 8.93
C TYR A 36 17.27 6.67 9.62
N PRO A 37 18.45 7.19 10.01
CA PRO A 37 19.45 6.42 10.75
C PRO A 37 18.95 6.00 12.15
N PRO A 38 19.70 5.12 12.85
CA PRO A 38 19.38 4.74 14.22
C PRO A 38 19.19 5.94 15.14
N ILE A 39 18.14 5.89 15.97
CA ILE A 39 17.75 6.99 16.85
C ILE A 39 18.73 7.07 18.03
N SER A 40 19.18 8.28 18.36
CA SER A 40 20.11 8.55 19.46
C SER A 40 19.53 9.46 20.55
N SER A 41 18.30 9.93 20.41
CA SER A 41 17.67 10.89 21.32
C SER A 41 16.14 10.87 21.24
N ASP A 42 15.48 11.21 22.35
CA ASP A 42 14.02 11.35 22.43
C ASP A 42 13.46 12.39 21.45
N GLY A 43 14.20 13.48 21.22
CA GLY A 43 13.82 14.49 20.22
C GLY A 43 13.77 13.90 18.81
N THR A 44 14.75 13.07 18.44
CA THR A 44 14.75 12.37 17.15
C THR A 44 13.65 11.31 17.08
N ARG A 45 13.42 10.58 18.18
CA ARG A 45 12.33 9.61 18.30
C ARG A 45 10.96 10.25 18.05
N GLN A 46 10.69 11.37 18.71
CA GLN A 46 9.40 12.05 18.59
C GLN A 46 9.16 12.58 17.18
N ARG A 47 10.20 13.10 16.52
CA ARG A 47 10.14 13.49 15.10
C ARG A 47 9.79 12.32 14.19
N TYR A 48 10.49 11.18 14.34
CA TYR A 48 10.23 9.99 13.53
C TYR A 48 8.81 9.48 13.72
N LYS A 49 8.30 9.50 14.96
CA LYS A 49 6.92 9.12 15.27
C LYS A 49 5.90 10.05 14.60
N GLN A 50 6.10 11.37 14.67
CA GLN A 50 5.19 12.32 14.01
C GLN A 50 5.14 12.13 12.49
N GLU A 51 6.29 11.92 11.86
CA GLU A 51 6.35 11.62 10.42
C GLU A 51 5.66 10.29 10.11
N PHE A 52 5.92 9.24 10.90
CA PHE A 52 5.25 7.96 10.76
C PHE A 52 3.73 8.08 10.84
N ASP A 53 3.19 8.83 11.82
CA ASP A 53 1.75 9.00 11.99
C ASP A 53 1.11 9.76 10.80
N SER A 54 1.84 10.73 10.23
CA SER A 54 1.39 11.45 9.05
C SER A 54 1.39 10.57 7.80
N ASP A 55 2.49 9.87 7.56
CA ASP A 55 2.64 8.96 6.41
C ASP A 55 1.69 7.77 6.50
N LEU A 56 1.41 7.27 7.70
CA LEU A 56 0.48 6.16 7.92
C LEU A 56 -0.95 6.56 7.55
N ARG A 57 -1.37 7.79 7.84
CA ARG A 57 -2.67 8.31 7.39
C ARG A 57 -2.75 8.33 5.87
N ARG A 58 -1.75 8.91 5.22
CA ARG A 58 -1.67 8.96 3.76
C ARG A 58 -1.68 7.56 3.12
N TYR A 59 -0.90 6.63 3.68
CA TYR A 59 -0.85 5.24 3.24
C TYR A 59 -2.23 4.58 3.32
N LYS A 60 -2.94 4.76 4.44
CA LYS A 60 -4.30 4.20 4.63
C LYS A 60 -5.32 4.80 3.66
N GLU A 61 -5.25 6.10 3.40
CA GLU A 61 -6.10 6.77 2.41
C GLU A 61 -5.88 6.18 1.01
N LEU A 62 -4.63 6.01 0.58
CA LEU A 62 -4.31 5.41 -0.71
C LEU A 62 -4.78 3.95 -0.82
N CYS A 63 -4.61 3.16 0.24
CA CYS A 63 -5.14 1.81 0.30
C CYS A 63 -6.66 1.81 0.13
N ALA A 64 -7.38 2.63 0.90
CA ALA A 64 -8.84 2.72 0.82
C ALA A 64 -9.33 3.13 -0.57
N ASP A 65 -8.68 4.10 -1.22
CA ASP A 65 -8.97 4.52 -2.59
C ASP A 65 -8.84 3.35 -3.58
N MET A 66 -7.76 2.58 -3.50
CA MET A 66 -7.50 1.46 -4.42
C MET A 66 -8.40 0.26 -4.14
N ASP A 67 -8.67 -0.01 -2.87
CA ASP A 67 -9.57 -1.08 -2.44
C ASP A 67 -10.99 -0.81 -2.94
N ALA A 68 -11.47 0.44 -2.87
CA ALA A 68 -12.78 0.81 -3.42
C ALA A 68 -12.90 0.52 -4.92
N VAL A 69 -11.84 0.75 -5.70
CA VAL A 69 -11.82 0.41 -7.14
C VAL A 69 -11.85 -1.10 -7.35
N ASN A 70 -11.06 -1.86 -6.57
CA ASN A 70 -11.02 -3.32 -6.66
C ASN A 70 -12.36 -3.95 -6.25
N ASP A 71 -12.98 -3.45 -5.20
CA ASP A 71 -14.29 -3.90 -4.72
C ASP A 71 -15.37 -3.65 -5.77
N ARG A 72 -15.37 -2.46 -6.41
CA ARG A 72 -16.33 -2.16 -7.48
C ARG A 72 -16.13 -3.07 -8.70
N LEU A 73 -14.88 -3.33 -9.09
CA LEU A 73 -14.57 -4.30 -10.15
C LEU A 73 -15.08 -5.70 -9.79
N GLY A 74 -14.86 -6.15 -8.55
CA GLY A 74 -15.35 -7.45 -8.07
C GLY A 74 -16.87 -7.54 -8.06
N GLN A 75 -17.56 -6.46 -7.68
CA GLN A 75 -19.03 -6.38 -7.72
C GLN A 75 -19.55 -6.45 -9.16
N LEU A 76 -18.98 -5.67 -10.07
CA LEU A 76 -19.36 -5.65 -11.48
C LEU A 76 -19.11 -7.02 -12.15
N GLY A 77 -18.00 -7.68 -11.83
CA GLY A 77 -17.72 -9.04 -12.31
C GLY A 77 -18.83 -10.03 -11.93
N LYS A 78 -19.23 -10.05 -10.65
CA LYS A 78 -20.34 -10.90 -10.18
C LYS A 78 -21.68 -10.56 -10.84
N GLN A 79 -21.93 -9.28 -11.12
CA GLN A 79 -23.15 -8.85 -11.80
C GLN A 79 -23.15 -9.28 -13.27
N LEU A 80 -22.02 -9.14 -13.97
CA LEU A 80 -21.85 -9.63 -15.33
C LEU A 80 -22.08 -11.14 -15.43
N ASP A 81 -21.57 -11.91 -14.47
CA ASP A 81 -21.80 -13.36 -14.40
C ASP A 81 -23.27 -13.75 -14.19
N SER A 82 -24.11 -12.81 -13.72
CA SER A 82 -25.51 -13.07 -13.35
C SER A 82 -26.53 -12.64 -14.40
N VAL A 83 -26.12 -11.92 -15.45
CA VAL A 83 -27.02 -11.39 -16.48
C VAL A 83 -26.70 -11.98 -17.87
N PRO A 84 -27.67 -12.11 -18.78
CA PRO A 84 -27.41 -12.61 -20.13
C PRO A 84 -26.52 -11.67 -20.93
N GLU A 85 -25.53 -12.21 -21.64
CA GLU A 85 -24.54 -11.45 -22.42
C GLU A 85 -25.17 -10.55 -23.51
N ASP A 86 -26.27 -11.00 -24.11
CA ASP A 86 -27.00 -10.24 -25.15
C ASP A 86 -27.91 -9.14 -24.57
N SER A 87 -27.97 -8.98 -23.25
CA SER A 87 -28.85 -8.00 -22.62
C SER A 87 -28.24 -6.59 -22.64
N PRO A 88 -29.07 -5.53 -22.77
CA PRO A 88 -28.59 -4.15 -22.62
C PRO A 88 -27.92 -3.91 -21.26
N GLN A 89 -28.42 -4.56 -20.20
CA GLN A 89 -27.84 -4.48 -18.86
C GLN A 89 -26.40 -5.01 -18.81
N TYR A 90 -26.10 -6.11 -19.52
CA TYR A 90 -24.74 -6.63 -19.61
C TYR A 90 -23.80 -5.60 -20.26
N GLN A 91 -24.25 -4.95 -21.33
CA GLN A 91 -23.46 -3.93 -22.03
C GLN A 91 -23.12 -2.77 -21.09
N ASP A 92 -24.10 -2.23 -20.38
CA ASP A 92 -23.88 -1.13 -19.42
C ASP A 92 -22.87 -1.50 -18.32
N LEU A 93 -23.00 -2.71 -17.76
CA LEU A 93 -22.09 -3.23 -16.73
C LEU A 93 -20.68 -3.46 -17.29
N ALA A 94 -20.57 -3.98 -18.50
CA ALA A 94 -19.30 -4.28 -19.15
C ALA A 94 -18.54 -2.99 -19.49
N GLU A 95 -19.26 -1.96 -19.92
CA GLU A 95 -18.68 -0.64 -20.12
C GLU A 95 -18.11 -0.06 -18.83
N GLU A 96 -18.86 -0.10 -17.72
CA GLU A 96 -18.37 0.40 -16.43
C GLU A 96 -17.15 -0.40 -15.95
N TYR A 97 -17.20 -1.73 -16.09
CA TYR A 97 -16.10 -2.62 -15.74
C TYR A 97 -14.83 -2.27 -16.52
N ASN A 98 -14.95 -2.07 -17.85
CA ASN A 98 -13.83 -1.68 -18.69
C ASN A 98 -13.28 -0.29 -18.33
N ARG A 99 -14.15 0.70 -18.05
CA ARG A 99 -13.73 2.03 -17.56
C ARG A 99 -12.88 1.93 -16.30
N LEU A 100 -13.25 1.08 -15.34
CA LEU A 100 -12.46 0.87 -14.12
C LEU A 100 -11.15 0.14 -14.39
N LYS A 101 -11.10 -0.82 -15.33
CA LYS A 101 -9.85 -1.45 -15.74
C LYS A 101 -8.89 -0.44 -16.38
N ASP A 102 -9.41 0.47 -17.19
CA ASP A 102 -8.61 1.52 -17.81
C ASP A 102 -8.16 2.57 -16.80
N LEU A 103 -9.00 2.91 -15.81
CA LEU A 103 -8.59 3.70 -14.65
C LEU A 103 -7.39 3.06 -13.94
N LYS A 104 -7.40 1.75 -13.70
CA LYS A 104 -6.26 1.04 -13.09
C LYS A 104 -4.98 1.09 -13.93
N ARG A 105 -5.09 1.27 -15.25
CA ARG A 105 -3.94 1.43 -16.16
C ARG A 105 -3.48 2.89 -16.28
N SER A 106 -4.27 3.84 -15.79
CA SER A 106 -3.95 5.25 -15.90
C SER A 106 -2.65 5.61 -15.15
N PRO A 107 -1.91 6.62 -15.62
CA PRO A 107 -0.71 7.10 -14.93
C PRO A 107 -0.96 7.55 -13.49
N ASP A 108 -2.15 8.11 -13.20
CA ASP A 108 -2.53 8.51 -11.84
C ASP A 108 -2.63 7.31 -10.89
N TYR A 109 -3.36 6.28 -11.30
CA TYR A 109 -3.49 5.05 -10.49
C TYR A 109 -2.14 4.35 -10.30
N GLN A 110 -1.30 4.29 -11.34
CA GLN A 110 0.04 3.72 -11.22
C GLN A 110 0.95 4.56 -10.30
N SER A 111 0.80 5.88 -10.29
CA SER A 111 1.50 6.77 -9.37
C SER A 111 1.05 6.55 -7.92
N LYS A 112 -0.26 6.41 -7.67
CA LYS A 112 -0.80 6.05 -6.35
C LYS A 112 -0.27 4.71 -5.87
N LYS A 113 -0.21 3.71 -6.75
CA LYS A 113 0.36 2.39 -6.45
C LYS A 113 1.83 2.48 -6.04
N LEU A 114 2.64 3.23 -6.79
CA LEU A 114 4.05 3.45 -6.47
C LEU A 114 4.22 4.22 -5.15
N GLU A 115 3.41 5.27 -4.92
CA GLU A 115 3.40 6.04 -3.67
C GLU A 115 3.09 5.12 -2.48
N THR A 116 2.09 4.25 -2.62
CA THR A 116 1.68 3.31 -1.57
C THR A 116 2.79 2.33 -1.22
N LYS A 117 3.48 1.78 -2.24
CA LYS A 117 4.66 0.91 -2.02
C LYS A 117 5.80 1.66 -1.32
N THR A 118 6.10 2.87 -1.79
CA THR A 118 7.16 3.72 -1.22
C THR A 118 6.87 4.06 0.25
N LEU A 119 5.62 4.44 0.57
CA LEU A 119 5.18 4.71 1.93
C LEU A 119 5.24 3.47 2.81
N ARG A 120 4.83 2.31 2.31
CA ARG A 120 4.97 1.02 3.03
C ARG A 120 6.41 0.80 3.46
N ASN A 121 7.36 0.87 2.52
CA ASN A 121 8.79 0.68 2.78
C ASN A 121 9.33 1.69 3.81
N LYS A 122 8.96 2.97 3.67
CA LYS A 122 9.31 4.03 4.63
C LYS A 122 8.79 3.73 6.03
N LEU A 123 7.50 3.42 6.15
CA LEU A 123 6.82 3.18 7.42
C LEU A 123 7.43 2.00 8.15
N PHE A 124 7.72 0.88 7.47
CA PHE A 124 8.39 -0.27 8.08
C PHE A 124 9.77 0.09 8.64
N HIS A 125 10.55 0.84 7.87
CA HIS A 125 11.89 1.24 8.32
C HIS A 125 11.82 2.17 9.53
N ILE A 126 10.97 3.20 9.52
CA ILE A 126 10.79 4.12 10.66
C ILE A 126 10.27 3.37 11.88
N LYS A 127 9.28 2.49 11.72
CA LYS A 127 8.76 1.64 12.80
C LYS A 127 9.86 0.80 13.44
N ARG A 128 10.76 0.23 12.63
CA ARG A 128 11.92 -0.51 13.12
C ARG A 128 12.87 0.39 13.91
N MET A 129 13.22 1.58 13.40
CA MET A 129 14.10 2.52 14.12
C MET A 129 13.54 2.93 15.48
N VAL A 130 12.24 3.23 15.55
CA VAL A 130 11.56 3.57 16.82
C VAL A 130 11.52 2.36 17.77
N SER A 131 11.13 1.19 17.26
CA SER A 131 11.06 -0.04 18.06
C SER A 131 12.42 -0.45 18.62
N ASP A 132 13.50 -0.26 17.86
CA ASP A 132 14.85 -0.62 18.32
C ASP A 132 15.39 0.37 19.36
N TYR A 133 15.02 1.65 19.29
CA TYR A 133 15.33 2.64 20.33
C TYR A 133 14.58 2.35 21.64
N ASP A 134 13.29 2.02 21.57
CA ASP A 134 12.43 1.78 22.74
C ASP A 134 12.78 0.49 23.51
N LYS A 135 13.55 -0.42 22.91
CA LYS A 135 14.00 -1.67 23.55
C LYS A 135 15.26 -1.48 24.41
N VAL A 136 15.97 -0.36 24.26
CA VAL A 136 17.18 -0.02 25.01
C VAL A 136 16.79 0.61 26.33
#